data_AF-A0A3C1IJC1-F1
#
_entry.id   AF-A0A3C1IJC1-F1
#
_cell.length_a   1.000
_cell.length_b   1.000
_cell.length_c   1.000
_cell.angle_alpha   90.00
_cell.angle_beta   90.00
_cell.angle_gamma   90.00
#
_symmetry.space_group_name_H-M   'P 1'
#
loop_
_entity.id
_entity.type
_entity.pdbx_description
1 polymer ?
#
loop_
_entity_poly.entity_id
_entity_poly.type
_entity_poly.pdbx_seq_one_letter_code
_entity_poly.pdbx_strand_id
1 'polypeptide(L)'
;AMREIIAQSELAPILNRDRESIAGRLKDLIQDTLNSYNSGVNVVRVNFDKADPPKEVIDAFRDVQDAEQERDRLEKQADAYANRILAQARGEKAQVLEEAEGYRAEVVNQAEGEASRFLSVLTEFTKAPDVTRKRLYLETMEEVLGRVDKIIVDDQIGGQGIVPYLPLNELNRAAGGKK
;
A
#
# COMPACT_ATOMS: atom_id res chain seq x y z
N ALA A 1 46.48 11.19 34.97
CA ALA A 1 45.90 10.37 33.90
C ALA A 1 44.36 10.38 33.92
N MET A 2 43.66 9.49 34.63
CA MET A 2 42.18 9.38 34.50
C MET A 2 41.41 10.63 34.97
N ARG A 3 41.80 11.19 36.11
CA ARG A 3 41.20 12.43 36.65
C ARG A 3 41.35 13.64 35.72
N GLU A 4 42.41 13.69 34.94
CA GLU A 4 42.71 14.80 34.04
C GLU A 4 41.85 14.78 32.78
N ILE A 5 41.65 13.59 32.19
CA ILE A 5 40.80 13.38 31.02
C ILE A 5 39.32 13.64 31.35
N ILE A 6 38.87 13.24 32.53
CA ILE A 6 37.49 13.46 33.00
C ILE A 6 37.23 14.95 33.31
N ALA A 7 38.25 15.68 33.80
CA ALA A 7 38.10 17.11 34.11
C ALA A 7 38.05 18.02 32.86
N GLN A 8 38.51 17.54 31.71
CA GLN A 8 38.52 18.28 30.44
C GLN A 8 37.29 18.01 29.56
N SER A 9 36.41 17.08 29.95
CA SER A 9 35.28 16.64 29.14
C SER A 9 33.96 16.89 29.87
N GLU A 10 32.91 17.25 29.13
CA GLU A 10 31.56 17.35 29.68
C GLU A 10 31.09 15.97 30.16
N LEU A 11 30.34 15.90 31.27
CA LEU A 11 29.99 14.62 31.91
C LEU A 11 29.05 13.75 31.06
N ALA A 12 28.16 14.37 30.27
CA ALA A 12 27.08 13.69 29.55
C ALA A 12 27.55 12.85 28.33
N PRO A 13 28.48 13.31 27.47
CA PRO A 13 28.96 12.51 26.34
C PRO A 13 29.79 11.27 26.74
N ILE A 14 30.50 11.34 27.88
CA ILE A 14 31.34 10.24 28.41
C ILE A 14 30.47 9.03 28.78
N LEU A 15 29.26 9.27 29.27
CA LEU A 15 28.37 8.22 29.75
C LEU A 15 27.73 7.44 28.59
N ASN A 16 27.47 8.11 27.46
CA ASN A 16 26.58 7.57 26.41
C ASN A 16 27.23 7.37 25.02
N ARG A 17 28.18 8.21 24.58
CA ARG A 17 28.57 8.25 23.14
C ARG A 17 30.08 8.23 22.88
N ASP A 18 30.89 8.83 23.75
CA ASP A 18 32.32 9.08 23.48
C ASP A 18 33.29 8.11 24.17
N ARG A 19 32.76 7.01 24.77
CA ARG A 19 33.55 6.05 25.56
C ARG A 19 34.77 5.50 24.81
N GLU A 20 34.63 5.21 23.53
CA GLU A 20 35.70 4.60 22.74
C GLU A 20 36.85 5.58 22.46
N SER A 21 36.54 6.83 22.14
CA SER A 21 37.55 7.88 21.89
C SER A 21 38.33 8.24 23.17
N ILE A 22 37.67 8.17 24.33
CA ILE A 22 38.26 8.45 25.63
C ILE A 22 39.09 7.25 26.10
N ALA A 23 38.64 6.02 25.83
CA ALA A 23 39.41 4.80 26.11
C ALA A 23 40.76 4.79 25.40
N GLY A 24 40.78 5.20 24.13
CA GLY A 24 42.01 5.32 23.33
C GLY A 24 43.00 6.31 23.94
N ARG A 25 42.56 7.56 24.19
CA ARG A 25 43.40 8.58 24.82
C ARG A 25 43.91 8.19 26.21
N LEU A 26 43.07 7.52 27.01
CA LEU A 26 43.46 7.04 28.33
C LEU A 26 44.50 5.91 28.24
N LYS A 27 44.36 4.99 27.28
CA LYS A 27 45.35 3.93 27.02
C LYS A 27 46.71 4.51 26.69
N ASP A 28 46.75 5.48 25.77
CA ASP A 28 48.00 6.10 25.33
C ASP A 28 48.70 6.81 26.50
N LEU A 29 47.95 7.60 27.27
CA LEU A 29 48.48 8.31 28.44
C LEU A 29 49.01 7.38 29.54
N ILE A 30 48.31 6.25 29.78
CA ILE A 30 48.77 5.23 30.74
C ILE A 30 50.04 4.55 30.21
N GLN A 31 50.08 4.23 28.92
CA GLN A 31 51.26 3.61 28.30
C GLN A 31 52.48 4.53 28.37
N ASP A 32 52.31 5.82 28.06
CA ASP A 32 53.39 6.82 28.15
C ASP A 32 53.92 6.95 29.58
N THR A 33 53.01 6.95 30.57
CA THR A 33 53.39 6.98 31.99
C THR A 33 54.19 5.72 32.37
N LEU A 34 53.75 4.53 31.96
CA LEU A 34 54.44 3.26 32.26
C LEU A 34 55.78 3.11 31.54
N ASN A 35 55.89 3.68 30.33
CA ASN A 35 57.14 3.76 29.59
C ASN A 35 58.14 4.69 30.28
N SER A 36 57.67 5.83 30.82
CA SER A 36 58.54 6.77 31.56
C SER A 36 59.14 6.14 32.84
N TYR A 37 58.42 5.21 33.47
CA TYR A 37 58.90 4.43 34.61
C TYR A 37 59.68 3.17 34.19
N ASN A 38 59.90 2.95 32.90
CA ASN A 38 60.63 1.79 32.35
C ASN A 38 60.08 0.44 32.85
N SER A 39 58.75 0.35 33.01
CA SER A 39 58.12 -0.78 33.70
C SER A 39 58.08 -2.09 32.91
N GLY A 40 58.33 -2.04 31.59
CA GLY A 40 58.24 -3.21 30.70
C GLY A 40 56.83 -3.76 30.46
N VAL A 41 55.78 -3.04 30.90
CA VAL A 41 54.37 -3.45 30.78
C VAL A 41 53.72 -2.84 29.55
N ASN A 42 53.00 -3.66 28.77
CA ASN A 42 52.22 -3.24 27.60
C ASN A 42 50.72 -3.30 27.90
N VAL A 43 50.03 -2.17 27.76
CA VAL A 43 48.59 -2.05 27.97
C VAL A 43 47.86 -2.45 26.69
N VAL A 44 47.09 -3.54 26.74
CA VAL A 44 46.35 -4.04 25.57
C VAL A 44 44.99 -3.34 25.42
N ARG A 45 44.24 -3.21 26.52
CA ARG A 45 42.89 -2.63 26.56
C ARG A 45 42.62 -1.97 27.90
N VAL A 46 41.90 -0.84 27.86
CA VAL A 46 41.34 -0.19 29.05
C VAL A 46 39.82 -0.32 28.99
N ASN A 47 39.23 -0.91 30.02
CA ASN A 47 37.79 -1.00 30.18
C ASN A 47 37.33 0.07 31.17
N PHE A 48 36.24 0.76 30.87
CA PHE A 48 35.60 1.65 31.82
C PHE A 48 34.61 0.85 32.67
N ASP A 49 34.71 1.00 33.99
CA ASP A 49 33.63 0.60 34.87
C ASP A 49 32.40 1.48 34.62
N LYS A 50 31.23 0.95 34.96
CA LYS A 50 29.97 1.64 34.78
C LYS A 50 29.97 2.89 35.68
N ALA A 51 30.00 4.06 35.07
CA ALA A 51 29.81 5.31 35.78
C ALA A 51 28.31 5.55 35.96
N ASP A 52 27.83 5.39 37.19
CA ASP A 52 26.46 5.73 37.56
C ASP A 52 26.44 7.11 38.25
N PRO A 53 25.42 7.96 38.02
CA PRO A 53 25.28 9.23 38.72
C PRO A 53 25.18 9.04 40.24
N PRO A 54 25.62 10.02 41.05
CA PRO A 54 25.43 9.96 42.50
C PRO A 54 23.94 9.88 42.84
N LYS A 55 23.61 9.13 43.91
CA LYS A 55 22.22 8.82 44.31
C LYS A 55 21.35 10.07 44.55
N GLU A 56 21.99 11.19 44.88
CA GLU A 56 21.33 12.47 45.17
C GLU A 56 20.68 13.12 43.93
N VAL A 57 21.16 12.79 42.71
CA VAL A 57 20.70 13.43 41.46
C VAL A 57 20.24 12.45 40.39
N ILE A 58 20.28 11.14 40.68
CA ILE A 58 19.99 10.10 39.69
C ILE A 58 18.56 10.17 39.14
N ASP A 59 17.59 10.59 39.98
CA ASP A 59 16.19 10.72 39.58
C ASP A 59 16.03 11.88 38.59
N ALA A 60 16.62 13.05 38.86
CA ALA A 60 16.59 14.19 37.95
C ALA A 60 17.27 13.89 36.59
N PHE A 61 18.34 13.09 36.59
CA PHE A 61 18.97 12.64 35.34
C PHE A 61 18.09 11.68 34.54
N ARG A 62 17.38 10.77 35.21
CA ARG A 62 16.42 9.87 34.57
C ARG A 62 15.26 10.64 33.97
N ASP A 63 14.72 11.61 34.70
CA ASP A 63 13.62 12.46 34.22
C ASP A 63 13.99 13.20 32.93
N VAL A 64 15.20 13.74 32.84
CA VAL A 64 15.69 14.40 31.61
C VAL A 64 15.82 13.40 30.45
N GLN A 65 16.38 12.22 30.71
CA GLN A 65 16.52 11.18 29.68
C GLN A 65 15.17 10.67 29.17
N ASP A 66 14.22 10.48 30.07
CA ASP A 66 12.86 10.05 29.75
C ASP A 66 12.14 11.13 28.94
N ALA A 67 12.28 12.41 29.31
CA ALA A 67 11.73 13.53 28.56
C ALA A 67 12.35 13.67 27.16
N GLU A 68 13.66 13.48 27.01
CA GLU A 68 14.34 13.47 25.70
C GLU A 68 13.85 12.32 24.81
N GLN A 69 13.75 11.11 25.38
CA GLN A 69 13.23 9.95 24.64
C GLN A 69 11.78 10.15 24.21
N GLU A 70 10.93 10.71 25.09
CA GLU A 70 9.53 10.97 24.76
C GLU A 70 9.39 12.05 23.69
N ARG A 71 10.19 13.13 23.76
CA ARG A 71 10.25 14.14 22.69
C ARG A 71 10.61 13.49 21.35
N ASP A 72 11.70 12.73 21.30
CA ASP A 72 12.17 12.09 20.08
C ASP A 72 11.16 11.06 19.54
N ARG A 73 10.43 10.38 20.43
CA ARG A 73 9.35 9.47 20.08
C ARG A 73 8.19 10.23 19.44
N LEU A 74 7.73 11.32 20.07
CA LEU A 74 6.62 12.13 19.58
C LEU A 74 6.95 12.77 18.22
N GLU A 75 8.17 13.28 18.06
CA GLU A 75 8.64 13.84 16.78
C GLU A 75 8.62 12.78 15.67
N LYS A 76 9.19 11.60 15.92
CA LYS A 76 9.16 10.49 14.94
C LYS A 76 7.74 10.02 14.62
N GLN A 77 6.83 10.03 15.58
CA GLN A 77 5.42 9.69 15.34
C GLN A 77 4.72 10.74 14.47
N ALA A 78 4.97 12.03 14.73
CA ALA A 78 4.44 13.12 13.93
C ALA A 78 4.96 13.06 12.49
N ASP A 79 6.27 12.84 12.32
CA ASP A 79 6.88 12.67 11.00
C ASP A 79 6.33 11.45 10.26
N ALA A 80 6.19 10.32 10.95
CA ALA A 80 5.60 9.12 10.36
C ALA A 80 4.15 9.35 9.92
N TYR A 81 3.37 10.08 10.72
CA TYR A 81 1.99 10.43 10.39
C TYR A 81 1.90 11.36 9.19
N ALA A 82 2.70 12.43 9.16
CA ALA A 82 2.75 13.37 8.05
C ALA A 82 3.18 12.67 6.74
N ASN A 83 4.23 11.83 6.81
CA ASN A 83 4.70 11.06 5.67
C ASN A 83 3.65 10.06 5.18
N ARG A 84 2.92 9.39 6.08
CA ARG A 84 1.82 8.48 5.72
C ARG A 84 0.72 9.23 4.97
N ILE A 85 0.26 10.36 5.47
CA ILE A 85 -0.80 11.16 4.82
C ILE A 85 -0.32 11.65 3.44
N LEU A 86 0.90 12.18 3.37
CA LEU A 86 1.46 12.66 2.11
C LEU A 86 1.57 11.55 1.07
N ALA A 87 2.03 10.37 1.47
CA ALA A 87 2.13 9.20 0.60
C ALA A 87 0.75 8.72 0.13
N GLN A 88 -0.24 8.68 1.04
CA GLN A 88 -1.61 8.32 0.72
C GLN A 88 -2.22 9.30 -0.29
N ALA A 89 -2.12 10.61 -0.04
CA ALA A 89 -2.65 11.63 -0.94
C ALA A 89 -2.00 11.58 -2.34
N ARG A 90 -0.69 11.27 -2.42
CA ARG A 90 0.00 11.04 -3.69
C ARG A 90 -0.50 9.79 -4.41
N GLY A 91 -0.74 8.71 -3.67
CA GLY A 91 -1.31 7.47 -4.19
C GLY A 91 -2.72 7.68 -4.74
N GLU A 92 -3.59 8.33 -3.96
CA GLU A 92 -4.97 8.65 -4.38
C GLU A 92 -4.98 9.54 -5.63
N LYS A 93 -4.13 10.57 -5.68
CA LYS A 93 -3.98 11.42 -6.88
C LYS A 93 -3.58 10.59 -8.10
N ALA A 94 -2.59 9.71 -7.96
CA ALA A 94 -2.12 8.87 -9.06
C ALA A 94 -3.22 7.89 -9.51
N GLN A 95 -3.91 7.26 -8.57
CA GLN A 95 -5.01 6.35 -8.85
C GLN A 95 -6.12 7.03 -9.66
N VAL A 96 -6.57 8.23 -9.23
CA VAL A 96 -7.62 8.97 -9.94
C VAL A 96 -7.18 9.35 -11.36
N LEU A 97 -5.91 9.71 -11.53
CA LEU A 97 -5.37 10.07 -12.84
C LEU A 97 -5.31 8.85 -13.77
N GLU A 98 -4.80 7.72 -13.29
CA GLU A 98 -4.74 6.46 -14.04
C GLU A 98 -6.15 5.93 -14.37
N GLU A 99 -7.11 6.05 -13.44
CA GLU A 99 -8.50 5.67 -13.69
C GLU A 99 -9.13 6.55 -14.77
N ALA A 100 -8.89 7.87 -14.75
CA ALA A 100 -9.36 8.78 -15.77
C ALA A 100 -8.72 8.51 -17.14
N GLU A 101 -7.42 8.21 -17.18
CA GLU A 101 -6.72 7.85 -18.41
C GLU A 101 -7.20 6.51 -18.97
N GLY A 102 -7.43 5.53 -18.09
CA GLY A 102 -8.01 4.24 -18.43
C GLY A 102 -9.41 4.38 -19.01
N TYR A 103 -10.28 5.14 -18.36
CA TYR A 103 -11.64 5.42 -18.85
C TYR A 103 -11.62 6.14 -20.21
N ARG A 104 -10.74 7.15 -20.36
CA ARG A 104 -10.58 7.84 -21.65
C ARG A 104 -10.15 6.86 -22.75
N ALA A 105 -9.19 5.99 -22.47
CA ALA A 105 -8.71 5.00 -23.42
C ALA A 105 -9.80 3.98 -23.77
N GLU A 106 -10.57 3.51 -22.79
CA GLU A 106 -11.71 2.62 -22.99
C GLU A 106 -12.75 3.24 -23.92
N VAL A 107 -13.19 4.48 -23.64
CA VAL A 107 -14.19 5.18 -24.45
C VAL A 107 -13.70 5.40 -25.89
N VAL A 108 -12.44 5.82 -26.06
CA VAL A 108 -11.86 6.02 -27.40
C VAL A 108 -11.77 4.71 -28.16
N ASN A 109 -11.21 3.67 -27.55
CA ASN A 109 -11.06 2.36 -28.18
C ASN A 109 -12.41 1.72 -28.52
N GLN A 110 -13.42 1.89 -27.66
CA GLN A 110 -14.76 1.41 -27.92
C GLN A 110 -15.38 2.16 -29.11
N ALA A 111 -15.27 3.49 -29.14
CA ALA A 111 -15.79 4.29 -30.26
C ALA A 111 -15.08 3.94 -31.59
N GLU A 112 -13.77 3.77 -31.58
CA GLU A 112 -13.00 3.33 -32.75
C GLU A 112 -13.38 1.91 -33.20
N GLY A 113 -13.55 1.00 -32.25
CA GLY A 113 -13.99 -0.37 -32.52
C GLY A 113 -15.40 -0.44 -33.10
N GLU A 114 -16.33 0.35 -32.57
CA GLU A 114 -17.69 0.49 -33.10
C GLU A 114 -17.69 1.11 -34.51
N ALA A 115 -16.91 2.17 -34.73
CA ALA A 115 -16.78 2.79 -36.04
C ALA A 115 -16.18 1.80 -37.07
N SER A 116 -15.14 1.06 -36.70
CA SER A 116 -14.53 0.04 -37.55
C SER A 116 -15.51 -1.10 -37.90
N ARG A 117 -16.27 -1.57 -36.91
CA ARG A 117 -17.35 -2.55 -37.14
C ARG A 117 -18.42 -2.00 -38.09
N PHE A 118 -18.85 -0.77 -37.88
CA PHE A 118 -19.83 -0.12 -38.74
C PHE A 118 -19.34 0.01 -40.19
N LEU A 119 -18.09 0.47 -40.41
CA LEU A 119 -17.50 0.59 -41.74
C LEU A 119 -17.39 -0.78 -42.44
N SER A 120 -17.05 -1.82 -41.70
CA SER A 120 -17.00 -3.19 -42.21
C SER A 120 -18.37 -3.67 -42.68
N VAL A 121 -19.41 -3.45 -41.88
CA VAL A 121 -20.80 -3.79 -42.24
C VAL A 121 -21.29 -2.96 -43.42
N LEU A 122 -20.99 -1.65 -43.44
CA LEU A 122 -21.36 -0.76 -44.53
C LEU A 122 -20.74 -1.23 -45.85
N THR A 123 -19.48 -1.63 -45.84
CA THR A 123 -18.79 -2.15 -47.02
C THR A 123 -19.50 -3.37 -47.58
N GLU A 124 -19.91 -4.33 -46.75
CA GLU A 124 -20.68 -5.50 -47.20
C GLU A 124 -22.11 -5.14 -47.62
N PHE A 125 -22.75 -4.19 -46.93
CA PHE A 125 -24.08 -3.70 -47.28
C PHE A 125 -24.11 -3.06 -48.67
N THR A 126 -23.08 -2.29 -49.04
CA THR A 126 -22.97 -1.70 -50.39
C THR A 126 -22.85 -2.75 -51.50
N LYS A 127 -22.26 -3.92 -51.21
CA LYS A 127 -22.14 -5.02 -52.19
C LYS A 127 -23.46 -5.75 -52.38
N ALA A 128 -24.20 -5.98 -51.30
CA ALA A 128 -25.46 -6.75 -51.33
C ALA A 128 -26.45 -6.28 -50.24
N PRO A 129 -27.28 -5.26 -50.52
CA PRO A 129 -28.11 -4.61 -49.50
C PRO A 129 -29.26 -5.49 -48.98
N ASP A 130 -29.94 -6.25 -49.85
CA ASP A 130 -31.13 -7.03 -49.47
C ASP A 130 -30.80 -8.21 -48.54
N VAL A 131 -29.72 -8.94 -48.83
CA VAL A 131 -29.27 -10.08 -48.01
C VAL A 131 -28.71 -9.60 -46.67
N THR A 132 -27.98 -8.48 -46.65
CA THR A 132 -27.38 -7.93 -45.44
C THR A 132 -28.46 -7.41 -44.49
N ARG A 133 -29.48 -6.70 -45.00
CA ARG A 133 -30.62 -6.25 -44.19
C ARG A 133 -31.39 -7.43 -43.57
N LYS A 134 -31.66 -8.47 -44.38
CA LYS A 134 -32.38 -9.65 -43.90
C LYS A 134 -31.60 -10.41 -42.83
N ARG A 135 -30.27 -10.56 -43.01
CA ARG A 135 -29.39 -11.16 -42.00
C ARG A 135 -29.43 -10.38 -40.68
N LEU A 136 -29.21 -9.06 -40.74
CA LEU A 136 -29.17 -8.22 -39.55
C LEU A 136 -30.49 -8.27 -38.76
N TYR A 137 -31.63 -8.29 -39.47
CA TYR A 137 -32.95 -8.45 -38.87
C TYR A 137 -33.11 -9.82 -38.18
N LEU A 138 -32.71 -10.90 -38.83
CA LEU A 138 -32.81 -12.24 -38.25
C LEU A 138 -31.90 -12.39 -37.03
N GLU A 139 -30.66 -11.87 -37.08
CA GLU A 139 -29.72 -11.88 -35.94
C GLU A 139 -30.26 -11.06 -34.75
N THR A 140 -30.79 -9.86 -35.00
CA THR A 140 -31.39 -9.05 -33.91
C THR A 140 -32.64 -9.70 -33.34
N MET A 141 -33.49 -10.30 -34.18
CA MET A 141 -34.65 -11.06 -33.70
C MET A 141 -34.25 -12.32 -32.93
N GLU A 142 -33.18 -13.00 -33.34
CA GLU A 142 -32.64 -14.14 -32.62
C GLU A 142 -32.11 -13.73 -31.23
N GLU A 143 -31.35 -12.63 -31.12
CA GLU A 143 -30.82 -12.14 -29.85
C GLU A 143 -31.95 -11.65 -28.91
N VAL A 144 -32.86 -10.83 -29.44
CA VAL A 144 -33.97 -10.26 -28.66
C VAL A 144 -34.90 -11.38 -28.20
N LEU A 145 -35.34 -12.24 -29.11
CA LEU A 145 -36.22 -13.33 -28.74
C LEU A 145 -35.46 -14.34 -27.87
N GLY A 146 -34.18 -14.62 -28.11
CA GLY A 146 -33.36 -15.54 -27.30
C GLY A 146 -33.32 -15.18 -25.79
N ARG A 147 -33.48 -13.90 -25.44
CA ARG A 147 -33.54 -13.42 -24.05
C ARG A 147 -34.94 -13.48 -23.41
N VAL A 148 -35.97 -13.84 -24.17
CA VAL A 148 -37.36 -13.88 -23.69
C VAL A 148 -37.82 -15.34 -23.59
N ASP A 149 -38.46 -15.69 -22.48
CA ASP A 149 -39.11 -16.99 -22.32
C ASP A 149 -40.27 -17.10 -23.31
N LYS A 150 -40.04 -17.88 -24.36
CA LYS A 150 -40.97 -18.07 -25.48
C LYS A 150 -41.86 -19.28 -25.25
N ILE A 151 -43.17 -19.08 -25.40
CA ILE A 151 -44.16 -20.17 -25.52
C ILE A 151 -44.66 -20.16 -26.96
N ILE A 152 -44.34 -21.20 -27.73
CA ILE A 152 -44.78 -21.35 -29.12
C ILE A 152 -46.05 -22.21 -29.10
N VAL A 153 -47.18 -21.63 -29.53
CA VAL A 153 -48.46 -22.34 -29.65
C VAL A 153 -48.71 -22.62 -31.12
N ASP A 154 -48.83 -23.89 -31.47
CA ASP A 154 -49.14 -24.34 -32.83
C ASP A 154 -50.68 -24.35 -33.02
N ASP A 155 -51.18 -23.47 -33.89
CA ASP A 155 -52.61 -23.33 -34.19
C ASP A 155 -53.12 -24.41 -35.17
N GLN A 156 -52.23 -25.26 -35.71
CA GLN A 156 -52.59 -26.38 -36.59
C GLN A 156 -53.04 -27.63 -35.80
N ILE A 157 -52.84 -27.66 -34.48
CA ILE A 157 -53.37 -28.73 -33.61
C ILE A 157 -54.72 -28.27 -33.05
N GLY A 158 -55.71 -28.20 -33.93
CA GLY A 158 -57.10 -27.97 -33.55
C GLY A 158 -57.59 -29.09 -32.64
N GLY A 159 -57.78 -28.79 -31.35
CA GLY A 159 -58.42 -29.74 -30.43
C GLY A 159 -58.19 -29.46 -28.94
N GLN A 160 -59.03 -28.60 -28.37
CA GLN A 160 -59.53 -28.71 -26.99
C GLN A 160 -58.50 -28.91 -25.87
N GLY A 161 -58.05 -27.80 -25.28
CA GLY A 161 -57.42 -27.81 -23.95
C GLY A 161 -56.13 -27.01 -23.85
N ILE A 162 -56.16 -25.72 -24.19
CA ILE A 162 -55.11 -24.80 -23.76
C ILE A 162 -55.34 -24.56 -22.26
N VAL A 163 -54.74 -25.41 -21.41
CA VAL A 163 -54.74 -25.17 -19.97
C VAL A 163 -53.78 -24.01 -19.72
N PRO A 164 -54.21 -22.88 -19.13
CA PRO A 164 -53.31 -21.78 -18.81
C PRO A 164 -52.21 -22.30 -17.89
N TYR A 165 -50.99 -22.42 -18.43
CA TYR A 165 -49.83 -22.76 -17.61
C TYR A 165 -49.49 -21.54 -16.77
N LEU A 166 -49.94 -21.56 -15.51
CA LEU A 166 -49.46 -20.66 -14.48
C LEU A 166 -48.23 -21.32 -13.83
N PRO A 167 -46.99 -20.87 -14.10
CA PRO A 167 -45.80 -21.46 -13.49
C PRO A 167 -45.75 -21.12 -11.99
N LEU A 168 -46.40 -21.94 -11.16
CA LEU A 168 -46.36 -21.80 -9.69
C LEU A 168 -44.94 -21.97 -9.13
N ASN A 169 -44.05 -22.63 -9.88
CA ASN A 169 -42.65 -22.82 -9.50
C ASN A 169 -41.82 -21.53 -9.58
N GLU A 170 -42.20 -20.56 -10.43
CA GLU A 170 -41.45 -19.32 -10.62
C GLU A 170 -41.82 -18.25 -9.60
N LEU A 171 -43.08 -18.20 -9.16
CA LEU A 171 -43.53 -17.40 -8.01
C LEU A 171 -42.78 -17.76 -6.72
N ASN A 172 -42.51 -19.05 -6.49
CA ASN A 172 -41.74 -19.50 -5.33
C ASN A 172 -40.23 -19.22 -5.45
N ARG A 173 -39.67 -19.15 -6.67
CA ARG A 173 -38.24 -18.82 -6.88
C ARG A 173 -37.96 -17.33 -6.63
N ALA A 174 -38.88 -16.44 -7.00
CA ALA A 174 -38.79 -15.02 -6.69
C ALA A 174 -38.95 -14.72 -5.18
N ALA A 175 -39.71 -15.54 -4.45
CA ALA A 175 -39.90 -15.39 -3.00
C ALA A 175 -38.76 -16.00 -2.14
N GLY A 176 -37.97 -16.94 -2.67
CA GLY A 176 -36.89 -17.63 -1.95
C GLY A 176 -35.51 -16.95 -2.03
N GLY A 177 -35.36 -15.88 -2.81
CA GLY A 177 -34.08 -15.21 -3.09
C GLY A 177 -33.74 -14.01 -2.21
N LYS A 178 -34.04 -14.07 -0.91
CA LYS A 178 -33.46 -13.16 0.10
C LYS A 178 -33.13 -13.93 1.37
N LYS A 179 -31.90 -14.45 1.43
CA LYS A 179 -31.13 -14.65 2.66
C LYS A 179 -29.70 -14.24 2.40
#